data_AF-A0A6M0Q830-F1
#
_entry.id   AF-A0A6M0Q830-F1
#
_cell.length_a   1.000
_cell.length_b   1.000
_cell.length_c   1.000
_cell.angle_alpha   90.00
_cell.angle_beta   90.00
_cell.angle_gamma   90.00
#
_symmetry.space_group_name_H-M   'P 1'
#
loop_
_entity.id
_entity.type
_entity.pdbx_description
1 polymer ?
#
loop_
_entity_poly.entity_id
_entity_poly.type
_entity_poly.pdbx_seq_one_letter_code
_entity_poly.pdbx_strand_id
1 'polypeptide(L)'
;MAKITFEQISSYLEKLRDIYISIDEGKFNKDLKELNQAISLLNSIQNGTIDPLGSTETKGKTHKEEIDKNLMISKPTMKLNKFEEAVHLLAQEKYEDLKGTKLNYREITNESDVIQLVEELTDSQVLRHTTTLDLKLLYCILTQDKKEIKAKKKEDLLQTIKQNIRAVRRGEAFTQTI
;
A
#
# COMPACT_ATOMS: atom_id res chain seq x y z
N MET A 1 -24.05 -27.49 22.47
CA MET A 1 -23.00 -26.71 21.78
C MET A 1 -23.69 -25.82 20.78
N ALA A 2 -23.49 -24.50 20.82
CA ALA A 2 -24.11 -23.59 19.86
C ALA A 2 -23.58 -23.92 18.45
N LYS A 3 -24.48 -24.23 17.52
CA LYS A 3 -24.11 -24.42 16.11
C LYS A 3 -23.78 -23.06 15.54
N ILE A 4 -22.51 -22.84 15.23
CA ILE A 4 -22.05 -21.66 14.50
C ILE A 4 -22.56 -21.78 13.06
N THR A 5 -23.29 -20.77 12.59
CA THR A 5 -23.81 -20.72 11.22
C THR A 5 -22.86 -19.97 10.29
N PHE A 6 -22.97 -20.21 8.97
CA PHE A 6 -22.19 -19.49 7.95
C PHE A 6 -22.36 -17.98 8.04
N GLU A 7 -23.59 -17.50 8.26
CA GLU A 7 -23.88 -16.08 8.47
C GLU A 7 -23.15 -15.49 9.67
N GLN A 8 -23.04 -16.25 10.76
CA GLN A 8 -22.32 -15.80 11.94
C GLN A 8 -20.82 -15.68 11.64
N ILE A 9 -20.24 -16.64 10.91
CA ILE A 9 -18.81 -16.61 10.51
C ILE A 9 -18.53 -15.42 9.57
N SER A 10 -19.36 -15.22 8.54
CA SER A 10 -19.20 -14.08 7.62
C SER A 10 -19.30 -12.75 8.37
N SER A 11 -20.27 -12.60 9.28
CA SER A 11 -20.41 -11.38 10.10
C SER A 11 -19.20 -11.13 11.01
N TYR A 12 -18.59 -12.19 11.57
CA TYR A 12 -17.37 -12.04 12.37
C TYR A 12 -16.16 -11.62 11.52
N LEU A 13 -16.01 -12.19 10.33
CA LEU A 13 -14.91 -11.84 9.42
C LEU A 13 -15.05 -10.40 8.90
N GLU A 14 -16.27 -9.94 8.62
CA GLU A 14 -16.54 -8.55 8.25
C GLU A 14 -16.15 -7.59 9.38
N LYS A 15 -16.53 -7.91 10.64
CA LYS A 15 -16.11 -7.10 11.80
C LYS A 15 -14.60 -7.07 11.97
N LEU A 16 -13.92 -8.20 11.76
CA LEU A 16 -12.46 -8.26 11.85
C LEU A 16 -11.79 -7.41 10.76
N ARG A 17 -12.31 -7.48 9.53
CA ARG A 17 -11.88 -6.64 8.41
C ARG A 17 -12.03 -5.16 8.75
N ASP A 18 -13.19 -4.77 9.29
CA ASP A 18 -13.48 -3.38 9.61
C ASP A 18 -12.56 -2.87 10.75
N ILE A 19 -12.19 -3.73 11.71
CA ILE A 19 -11.19 -3.40 12.74
C ILE A 19 -9.81 -3.20 12.10
N TYR A 20 -9.39 -4.06 11.17
CA TYR A 20 -8.09 -3.95 10.49
C TYR A 20 -8.01 -2.68 9.64
N ILE A 21 -9.09 -2.32 8.94
CA ILE A 21 -9.21 -1.05 8.22
C ILE A 21 -9.14 0.13 9.19
N SER A 22 -9.82 0.04 10.34
CA SER A 22 -9.89 1.13 11.33
C SER A 22 -8.57 1.38 12.05
N ILE A 23 -7.71 0.36 12.16
CA ILE A 23 -6.38 0.49 12.78
C ILE A 23 -5.39 1.05 11.77
N ASP A 24 -5.14 0.33 10.67
CA ASP A 24 -4.25 0.74 9.59
C ASP A 24 -4.40 -0.21 8.40
N GLU A 25 -5.24 0.19 7.44
CA GLU A 25 -5.48 -0.55 6.19
C GLU A 25 -4.18 -0.85 5.42
N GLY A 26 -3.18 0.03 5.53
CA GLY A 26 -1.90 -0.10 4.83
C GLY A 26 -0.99 -1.15 5.42
N LYS A 27 -1.03 -1.34 6.75
CA LYS A 27 -0.25 -2.36 7.48
C LYS A 27 -0.85 -3.75 7.30
N PHE A 28 -2.18 -3.86 7.26
CA PHE A 28 -2.90 -5.13 7.18
C PHE A 28 -3.40 -5.46 5.77
N ASN A 29 -2.89 -4.78 4.73
CA ASN A 29 -3.38 -4.96 3.35
C ASN A 29 -3.36 -6.43 2.86
N LYS A 30 -2.32 -7.18 3.24
CA LYS A 30 -2.24 -8.62 2.93
C LYS A 30 -3.37 -9.40 3.63
N ASP A 31 -3.53 -9.19 4.93
CA ASP A 31 -4.55 -9.85 5.75
C ASP A 31 -5.96 -9.45 5.31
N LEU A 32 -6.18 -8.20 4.91
CA LEU A 32 -7.43 -7.69 4.36
C LEU A 32 -7.77 -8.33 3.01
N LYS A 33 -6.77 -8.57 2.16
CA LYS A 33 -6.96 -9.26 0.88
C LYS A 33 -7.36 -10.72 1.11
N GLU A 34 -6.71 -11.40 2.04
CA GLU A 34 -7.05 -12.77 2.43
C GLU A 34 -8.43 -12.85 3.11
N LEU A 35 -8.78 -11.90 3.98
CA LEU A 35 -10.10 -11.76 4.59
C LEU A 35 -11.20 -11.57 3.55
N ASN A 36 -10.99 -10.69 2.57
CA ASN A 36 -11.95 -10.46 1.49
C ASN A 36 -12.14 -11.70 0.60
N GLN A 37 -11.07 -12.45 0.35
CA GLN A 37 -11.17 -13.74 -0.36
C GLN A 37 -11.95 -14.77 0.45
N ALA A 38 -11.69 -14.89 1.75
CA ALA A 38 -12.40 -15.80 2.64
C ALA A 38 -13.90 -15.47 2.73
N ILE A 39 -14.25 -14.19 2.90
CA ILE A 39 -15.64 -13.73 2.92
C ILE A 39 -16.33 -14.02 1.57
N SER A 40 -15.65 -13.75 0.45
CA SER A 40 -16.20 -14.05 -0.87
C SER A 40 -16.46 -15.55 -1.06
N LEU A 41 -15.53 -16.41 -0.65
CA LEU A 41 -15.64 -17.85 -0.79
C LEU A 41 -16.77 -18.41 0.10
N LEU A 42 -16.87 -17.95 1.34
CA LEU A 42 -17.96 -18.28 2.27
C LEU A 42 -19.32 -17.89 1.71
N ASN A 43 -19.45 -16.68 1.16
CA ASN A 43 -20.69 -16.21 0.57
C ASN A 43 -21.06 -16.99 -0.71
N SER A 44 -20.08 -17.39 -1.52
CA SER A 44 -20.31 -18.23 -2.70
C SER A 44 -20.74 -19.67 -2.35
N ILE A 45 -20.21 -20.23 -1.25
CA ILE A 45 -20.65 -21.52 -0.70
C ILE A 45 -22.07 -21.40 -0.13
N GLN A 46 -22.36 -20.34 0.63
CA GLN A 46 -23.69 -20.09 1.19
C GLN A 46 -24.75 -19.89 0.10
N ASN A 47 -24.39 -19.24 -1.01
CA ASN A 47 -25.27 -19.02 -2.15
C ASN A 47 -25.34 -20.22 -3.13
N GLY A 48 -24.71 -21.35 -2.80
CA GLY A 48 -24.81 -22.59 -3.59
C GLY A 48 -24.09 -22.55 -4.95
N THR A 49 -23.17 -21.60 -5.15
CA THR A 49 -22.42 -21.45 -6.43
C THR A 49 -21.12 -22.24 -6.48
N ILE A 50 -20.68 -22.79 -5.34
CA ILE A 50 -19.50 -23.64 -5.24
C ILE A 50 -19.84 -24.78 -4.29
N ASP A 51 -19.76 -26.02 -4.79
CA ASP A 51 -19.87 -27.22 -3.96
C ASP A 51 -18.53 -27.42 -3.22
N PRO A 52 -18.52 -27.57 -1.88
CA PRO A 52 -17.28 -27.57 -1.10
C PRO A 52 -16.47 -28.89 -1.20
N LEU A 53 -17.00 -29.90 -1.89
CA LEU A 53 -16.29 -31.14 -2.22
C LEU A 53 -16.14 -31.24 -3.74
N GLY A 54 -14.92 -31.13 -4.24
CA GLY A 54 -14.62 -31.10 -5.67
C GLY A 54 -15.00 -32.36 -6.44
N SER A 55 -16.24 -32.43 -6.92
CA SER A 55 -16.65 -33.30 -8.02
C SER A 55 -16.69 -32.51 -9.31
N THR A 56 -15.63 -32.69 -10.10
CA THR A 56 -15.58 -32.36 -11.52
C THR A 56 -16.65 -33.11 -12.29
N GLU A 57 -17.64 -32.42 -12.85
CA GLU A 57 -18.28 -32.87 -14.09
C GLU A 57 -18.43 -31.69 -15.06
N THR A 58 -17.56 -31.77 -16.07
CA THR A 58 -17.48 -30.95 -17.27
C THR A 58 -18.72 -31.13 -18.14
N LYS A 59 -19.38 -30.02 -18.50
CA LYS A 59 -19.87 -29.85 -19.88
C LYS A 59 -19.37 -28.51 -20.42
N GLY A 60 -18.56 -28.64 -21.47
CA GLY A 60 -17.66 -27.61 -21.94
C GLY A 60 -18.36 -26.38 -22.50
N LYS A 61 -17.83 -25.23 -22.10
CA LYS A 61 -17.34 -24.16 -22.96
C LYS A 61 -16.33 -23.37 -22.13
N THR A 62 -15.22 -23.00 -22.74
CA THR A 62 -14.09 -22.28 -22.15
C THR A 62 -14.54 -20.95 -21.55
N HIS A 63 -14.85 -20.88 -20.25
CA HIS A 63 -15.16 -19.63 -19.53
C HIS A 63 -13.88 -18.91 -19.06
N LYS A 64 -12.98 -18.62 -20.00
CA LYS A 64 -11.92 -17.62 -19.81
C LYS A 64 -12.37 -16.21 -20.24
N GLU A 65 -13.61 -16.07 -20.72
CA GLU A 65 -14.16 -14.82 -21.28
C GLU A 65 -15.46 -14.31 -20.61
N GLU A 66 -16.06 -15.05 -19.67
CA GLU A 66 -17.32 -14.59 -19.02
C GLU A 66 -17.14 -14.02 -17.59
N ILE A 67 -15.96 -14.17 -17.00
CA ILE A 67 -15.64 -13.50 -15.72
C ILE A 67 -15.49 -11.99 -15.95
N ASP A 68 -15.20 -11.55 -17.18
CA ASP A 68 -14.99 -10.14 -17.52
C ASP A 68 -16.28 -9.33 -17.72
N LYS A 69 -17.47 -9.95 -17.79
CA LYS A 69 -18.73 -9.21 -18.03
C LYS A 69 -19.62 -8.99 -16.81
N ASN A 70 -19.52 -9.80 -15.75
CA ASN A 70 -20.34 -9.61 -14.54
C ASN A 70 -19.66 -8.80 -13.42
N LEU A 71 -18.47 -8.25 -13.66
CA LEU A 71 -17.78 -7.31 -12.77
C LEU A 71 -18.08 -5.84 -13.07
N MET A 72 -19.08 -5.51 -13.88
CA MET A 72 -19.65 -4.15 -13.94
C MET A 72 -20.68 -3.92 -12.82
N ILE A 73 -20.28 -4.18 -11.58
CA ILE A 73 -20.70 -3.27 -10.50
C ILE A 73 -19.58 -2.25 -10.45
N SER A 74 -19.86 -1.10 -11.06
CA SER A 74 -19.07 0.12 -10.96
C SER A 74 -18.80 0.43 -9.49
N LYS A 75 -17.69 -0.11 -8.96
CA LYS A 75 -16.94 0.57 -7.91
C LYS A 75 -16.72 1.99 -8.44
N PRO A 76 -16.89 3.05 -7.64
CA PRO A 76 -16.20 4.28 -7.99
C PRO A 76 -14.73 3.88 -8.05
N THR A 77 -14.16 3.80 -9.26
CA THR A 77 -12.71 3.79 -9.45
C THR A 77 -12.28 5.12 -8.86
N MET A 78 -11.96 5.11 -7.58
CA MET A 78 -11.37 6.24 -6.91
C MET A 78 -10.12 6.54 -7.72
N LYS A 79 -10.17 7.61 -8.52
CA LYS A 79 -9.02 8.04 -9.31
C LYS A 79 -7.97 8.41 -8.27
N LEU A 80 -7.04 7.50 -8.03
CA LEU A 80 -5.89 7.77 -7.20
C LEU A 80 -5.20 8.99 -7.81
N ASN A 81 -4.81 9.92 -6.94
CA ASN A 81 -4.03 11.02 -7.44
C ASN A 81 -2.62 10.52 -7.81
N LYS A 82 -1.88 11.31 -8.60
CA LYS A 82 -0.56 10.92 -9.10
C LYS A 82 0.43 10.51 -8.00
N PHE A 83 0.32 11.10 -6.81
CA PHE A 83 1.18 10.74 -5.69
C PHE A 83 0.77 9.40 -5.08
N GLU A 84 -0.52 9.18 -4.84
CA GLU A 84 -1.06 7.91 -4.33
C GLU A 84 -0.75 6.74 -5.28
N GLU A 85 -0.85 6.96 -6.59
CA GLU A 85 -0.43 6.00 -7.60
C GLU A 85 1.05 5.64 -7.44
N ALA A 86 1.93 6.64 -7.27
CA ALA A 86 3.36 6.42 -7.11
C ALA A 86 3.70 5.68 -5.81
N VAL A 87 3.07 6.02 -4.68
CA VAL A 87 3.23 5.31 -3.41
C VAL A 87 2.78 3.85 -3.55
N HIS A 88 1.67 3.60 -4.24
CA HIS A 88 1.19 2.25 -4.50
C HIS A 88 2.15 1.44 -5.39
N LEU A 89 2.74 2.06 -6.41
CA LEU A 89 3.76 1.42 -7.26
C LEU A 89 5.04 1.08 -6.47
N LEU A 90 5.48 1.96 -5.56
CA LEU A 90 6.61 1.67 -4.65
C LEU A 90 6.32 0.46 -3.76
N ALA A 91 5.13 0.38 -3.17
CA ALA A 91 4.73 -0.74 -2.32
C ALA A 91 4.61 -2.07 -3.08
N GLN A 92 4.39 -2.03 -4.39
CA GLN A 92 4.36 -3.22 -5.27
C GLN A 92 5.72 -3.53 -5.91
N GLU A 93 6.77 -2.78 -5.59
CA GLU A 93 8.10 -2.90 -6.22
C GLU A 93 8.07 -2.71 -7.75
N LYS A 94 7.05 -2.03 -8.27
CA LYS A 94 6.87 -1.74 -9.71
C LYS A 94 7.52 -0.43 -10.10
N TYR A 95 8.84 -0.37 -9.93
CA TYR A 95 9.61 0.87 -10.13
C TYR A 95 9.62 1.38 -11.58
N GLU A 96 9.50 0.48 -12.56
CA GLU A 96 9.50 0.84 -14.00
C GLU A 96 8.27 1.65 -14.39
N ASP A 97 7.18 1.53 -13.64
CA ASP A 97 5.92 2.21 -13.90
C ASP A 97 5.86 3.61 -13.25
N LEU A 98 6.87 3.98 -12.44
CA LEU A 98 6.92 5.29 -11.78
C LEU A 98 7.19 6.41 -12.80
N LYS A 99 6.21 7.30 -12.97
CA LYS A 99 6.28 8.43 -13.90
C LYS A 99 6.44 9.77 -13.18
N GLY A 100 7.35 10.62 -13.68
CA GLY A 100 7.57 11.96 -13.14
C GLY A 100 8.54 12.02 -11.96
N THR A 101 9.31 10.97 -11.78
CA THR A 101 10.45 10.86 -10.87
C THR A 101 11.76 10.94 -11.66
N LYS A 102 12.83 11.39 -11.02
CA LYS A 102 14.20 11.36 -11.56
C LYS A 102 15.09 10.35 -10.85
N LEU A 103 14.71 9.94 -9.63
CA LEU A 103 15.48 9.00 -8.83
C LEU A 103 15.20 7.56 -9.23
N ASN A 104 16.20 6.69 -9.01
CA ASN A 104 16.06 5.24 -9.17
C ASN A 104 15.61 4.61 -7.84
N TYR A 105 14.31 4.36 -7.69
CA TYR A 105 13.75 3.77 -6.46
C TYR A 105 14.05 2.29 -6.27
N ARG A 106 14.73 1.63 -7.22
CA ARG A 106 15.32 0.30 -6.98
C ARG A 106 16.48 0.35 -5.98
N GLU A 107 17.14 1.49 -5.90
CA GLU A 107 18.31 1.72 -5.03
C GLU A 107 17.94 2.45 -3.73
N ILE A 108 16.70 2.93 -3.61
CA ILE A 108 16.21 3.69 -2.46
C ILE A 108 14.95 3.01 -1.94
N THR A 109 15.16 2.05 -1.05
CA THR A 109 14.13 1.11 -0.57
C THR A 109 13.74 1.35 0.87
N ASN A 110 14.65 1.91 1.67
CA ASN A 110 14.49 2.04 3.11
C ASN A 110 14.94 3.42 3.63
N GLU A 111 14.71 3.65 4.92
CA GLU A 111 15.04 4.89 5.60
C GLU A 111 16.54 5.26 5.50
N SER A 112 17.42 4.28 5.66
CA SER A 112 18.88 4.48 5.62
C SER A 112 19.34 4.97 4.25
N ASP A 113 18.78 4.42 3.16
CA ASP A 113 19.10 4.85 1.80
C ASP A 113 18.74 6.33 1.58
N VAL A 114 17.60 6.76 2.12
CA VAL A 114 17.15 8.17 2.03
C VAL A 114 18.06 9.09 2.84
N ILE A 115 18.43 8.69 4.06
CA ILE A 115 19.35 9.44 4.92
C ILE A 115 20.69 9.62 4.20
N GLN A 116 21.25 8.53 3.69
CA GLN A 116 22.52 8.53 2.97
C GLN A 116 22.49 9.49 1.76
N LEU A 117 21.47 9.38 0.92
CA LEU A 117 21.29 10.25 -0.26
C LEU A 117 21.30 11.75 0.12
N VAL A 118 20.61 12.11 1.20
CA VAL A 118 20.43 13.52 1.61
C VAL A 118 21.64 14.07 2.37
N GLU A 119 22.42 13.21 3.04
CA GLU A 119 23.63 13.60 3.78
C GLU A 119 24.86 13.66 2.86
N GLU A 120 24.97 12.80 1.85
CA GLU A 120 26.10 12.77 0.90
C GLU A 120 26.05 13.92 -0.13
N LEU A 121 24.86 14.43 -0.43
CA LEU A 121 24.66 15.46 -1.44
C LEU A 121 24.39 16.84 -0.81
N THR A 122 24.89 17.89 -1.48
CA THR A 122 24.53 19.27 -1.14
C THR A 122 23.07 19.57 -1.49
N ASP A 123 22.46 20.56 -0.82
CA ASP A 123 21.07 20.96 -1.08
C ASP A 123 20.82 21.24 -2.57
N SER A 124 21.74 21.97 -3.21
CA SER A 124 21.66 22.29 -4.63
C SER A 124 21.70 21.05 -5.52
N GLN A 125 22.50 20.03 -5.18
CA GLN A 125 22.52 18.76 -5.91
C GLN A 125 21.20 18.00 -5.74
N VAL A 126 20.71 17.85 -4.51
CA VAL A 126 19.42 17.20 -4.24
C VAL A 126 18.31 17.91 -5.02
N LEU A 127 18.24 19.24 -4.95
CA LEU A 127 17.24 20.04 -5.66
C LEU A 127 17.41 20.00 -7.19
N ARG A 128 18.60 19.76 -7.73
CA ARG A 128 18.79 19.60 -9.19
C ARG A 128 18.34 18.22 -9.69
N HIS A 129 18.62 17.18 -8.91
CA HIS A 129 18.45 15.79 -9.32
C HIS A 129 17.12 15.15 -8.93
N THR A 130 16.29 15.84 -8.16
CA THR A 130 14.95 15.36 -7.78
C THR A 130 13.82 16.09 -8.52
N THR A 131 12.61 15.57 -8.46
CA THR A 131 11.36 16.30 -8.71
C THR A 131 10.64 16.59 -7.39
N THR A 132 9.56 17.37 -7.43
CA THR A 132 8.69 17.55 -6.24
C THR A 132 8.07 16.22 -5.81
N LEU A 133 7.69 15.37 -6.77
CA LEU A 133 7.20 14.03 -6.48
C LEU A 133 8.29 13.20 -5.80
N ASP A 134 9.54 13.28 -6.27
CA ASP A 134 10.63 12.53 -5.65
C ASP A 134 10.79 12.87 -4.18
N LEU A 135 10.85 14.16 -3.84
CA LEU A 135 11.01 14.58 -2.45
C LEU A 135 9.84 14.13 -1.57
N LYS A 136 8.62 14.08 -2.12
CA LYS A 136 7.46 13.55 -1.40
C LYS A 136 7.57 12.04 -1.16
N LEU A 137 8.02 11.28 -2.15
CA LEU A 137 8.21 9.83 -2.03
C LEU A 137 9.36 9.50 -1.07
N LEU A 138 10.48 10.21 -1.14
CA LEU A 138 11.59 10.09 -0.18
C LEU A 138 11.11 10.34 1.26
N TYR A 139 10.27 11.36 1.45
CA TYR A 139 9.67 11.64 2.75
C TYR A 139 8.80 10.47 3.25
N CYS A 140 8.01 9.85 2.38
CA CYS A 140 7.23 8.66 2.73
C CYS A 140 8.09 7.47 3.11
N ILE A 141 9.20 7.23 2.40
CA ILE A 141 10.14 6.16 2.74
C ILE A 141 10.80 6.45 4.10
N LEU A 142 11.25 7.68 4.33
CA LEU A 142 11.88 8.12 5.57
C LEU A 142 10.95 7.99 6.79
N THR A 143 9.69 8.35 6.66
CA THR A 143 8.73 8.38 7.78
C THR A 143 7.87 7.14 7.89
N GLN A 144 7.92 6.25 6.89
CA GLN A 144 6.99 5.14 6.69
C GLN A 144 5.51 5.55 6.63
N ASP A 145 5.21 6.85 6.51
CA ASP A 145 3.85 7.37 6.35
C ASP A 145 3.53 7.54 4.86
N LYS A 146 2.43 6.93 4.43
CA LYS A 146 1.95 6.97 3.03
C LYS A 146 1.21 8.28 2.71
N LYS A 147 1.04 9.18 3.68
CA LYS A 147 0.37 10.47 3.48
C LYS A 147 1.27 11.46 2.76
N GLU A 148 0.67 12.19 1.83
CA GLU A 148 1.36 13.23 1.09
C GLU A 148 1.69 14.43 2.00
N ILE A 149 2.96 14.80 2.06
CA ILE A 149 3.38 16.06 2.67
C ILE A 149 2.84 17.25 1.85
N LYS A 150 2.19 18.20 2.53
CA LYS A 150 1.47 19.32 1.90
C LYS A 150 2.35 20.39 1.25
N ALA A 151 3.66 20.37 1.49
CA ALA A 151 4.59 21.36 0.94
C ALA A 151 4.63 21.29 -0.60
N LYS A 152 4.65 22.46 -1.23
CA LYS A 152 4.59 22.61 -2.70
C LYS A 152 5.96 22.89 -3.31
N LYS A 153 6.81 23.63 -2.61
CA LYS A 153 8.16 23.99 -3.07
C LYS A 153 9.16 22.92 -2.68
N LYS A 154 10.17 22.73 -3.52
CA LYS A 154 11.18 21.68 -3.33
C LYS A 154 12.08 21.99 -2.13
N GLU A 155 12.39 23.25 -1.92
CA GLU A 155 13.20 23.73 -0.80
C GLU A 155 12.54 23.39 0.54
N ASP A 156 11.23 23.65 0.65
CA ASP A 156 10.44 23.36 1.85
C ASP A 156 10.36 21.84 2.12
N LEU A 157 10.20 21.04 1.05
CA LEU A 157 10.20 19.58 1.15
C LEU A 157 11.55 19.04 1.64
N LEU A 158 12.65 19.52 1.05
CA LEU A 158 14.00 19.12 1.45
C LEU A 158 14.31 19.51 2.90
N GLN A 159 13.93 20.73 3.31
CA GLN A 159 14.08 21.14 4.71
C GLN A 159 13.29 20.25 5.66
N THR A 160 12.08 19.86 5.29
CA THR A 160 11.25 18.96 6.11
C THR A 160 11.86 17.57 6.24
N ILE A 161 12.42 17.03 5.15
CA ILE A 161 13.18 15.77 5.15
C ILE A 161 14.37 15.90 6.11
N LYS A 162 15.19 16.94 5.96
CA LYS A 162 16.36 17.16 6.82
C LYS A 162 16.01 17.32 8.29
N GLN A 163 14.89 17.98 8.61
CA GLN A 163 14.40 18.10 9.99
C GLN A 163 14.03 16.74 10.59
N ASN A 164 13.40 15.86 9.81
CA ASN A 164 13.08 14.50 10.25
C ASN A 164 14.35 13.67 10.46
N ILE A 165 15.30 13.70 9.54
CA ILE A 165 16.61 13.03 9.70
C ILE A 165 17.28 13.48 11.01
N ARG A 166 17.32 14.80 11.28
CA ARG A 166 17.87 15.32 12.54
C ARG A 166 17.09 14.89 13.77
N ALA A 167 15.79 14.66 13.67
CA ALA A 167 14.98 14.17 14.77
C ALA A 167 15.29 12.70 15.08
N VAL A 168 15.40 11.86 14.04
CA VAL A 168 15.81 10.46 14.13
C VAL A 168 17.18 10.34 14.80
N ARG A 169 18.21 11.04 14.27
CA ARG A 169 19.57 11.04 14.84
C ARG A 169 19.62 11.47 16.30
N ARG A 170 18.81 12.46 16.68
CA ARG A 170 18.73 12.90 18.08
C ARG A 170 18.15 11.79 18.97
N GLY A 171 17.10 11.10 18.53
CA GLY A 171 16.54 9.95 19.24
C GLY A 171 17.55 8.82 19.43
N GLU A 172 18.34 8.51 18.40
CA GLU A 172 19.43 7.51 18.45
C GLU A 172 20.51 7.92 19.47
N ALA A 173 20.94 9.18 19.48
CA ALA A 173 21.95 9.66 20.43
C ALA A 173 21.46 9.58 21.90
N PHE A 174 20.19 9.88 22.15
CA PHE A 174 19.61 9.74 23.50
C PHE A 174 19.54 8.29 23.97
N THR A 175 19.27 7.34 23.08
CA THR A 175 19.19 5.91 23.42
C THR A 175 20.55 5.26 23.64
N GLN A 176 21.62 5.77 23.03
CA GLN A 176 23.00 5.27 23.24
C GLN A 176 23.68 5.82 24.51
N THR A 177 23.08 6.80 25.18
CA THR A 177 23.66 7.46 26.37
C THR A 177 23.16 6.84 27.68
N ILE A 178 22.28 5.83 27.63
CA ILE A 178 21.75 5.07 28.78
C ILE A 178 22.34 3.66 28.77
#